data_AF-A0A4U7EXW8-F1
#
_entry.id   AF-A0A4U7EXW8-F1
#
_cell.length_a   1.000
_cell.length_b   1.000
_cell.length_c   1.000
_cell.angle_alpha   90.00
_cell.angle_beta   90.00
_cell.angle_gamma   90.00
#
_symmetry.space_group_name_H-M   'P 1'
#
loop_
_entity.id
_entity.type
_entity.pdbx_description
1 polymer ?
#
loop_
_entity_poly.entity_id
_entity_poly.type
_entity_poly.pdbx_seq_one_letter_code
_entity_poly.pdbx_strand_id
1 'polypeptide(L)' 'IGLPRKVRFEVAALDAGIETPRQQEERLQQERHAEAVDLLYRDPNIEKLRHAFGATLIESTVKPASHS' A
#
# COMPACT_ATOMS: atom_id res chain seq x y z
N ILE A 1 8.69 14.38 31.41
CA ILE A 1 9.25 13.26 32.21
C ILE A 1 8.19 12.16 32.27
N GLY A 2 8.54 10.89 32.07
CA GLY A 2 7.57 9.79 32.01
C GLY A 2 7.11 9.31 33.39
N LEU A 3 5.88 8.77 33.48
CA LEU A 3 5.33 8.11 34.66
C LEU A 3 5.35 6.58 34.49
N PRO A 4 5.66 5.80 35.54
CA PRO A 4 5.61 4.34 35.46
C PRO A 4 4.17 3.86 35.20
N ARG A 5 4.02 2.91 34.26
CA ARG A 5 2.72 2.31 33.89
C ARG A 5 2.85 0.79 33.87
N LYS A 6 1.87 0.08 34.44
CA LYS A 6 1.74 -1.37 34.26
C LYS A 6 1.05 -1.64 32.93
N VAL A 7 1.68 -2.47 32.09
CA VAL A 7 1.16 -2.90 30.80
C VAL A 7 0.83 -4.38 30.89
N ARG A 8 -0.31 -4.79 30.34
CA ARG A 8 -0.71 -6.19 30.21
C ARG A 8 -1.02 -6.45 28.75
N PHE A 9 -0.53 -7.60 28.26
CA PHE A 9 -0.88 -8.13 26.95
C PHE A 9 -1.84 -9.29 27.15
N GLU A 10 -2.94 -9.30 26.42
CA GLU A 10 -3.91 -10.37 26.40
C GLU A 10 -4.11 -10.79 24.94
N VAL A 11 -4.19 -12.09 24.69
CA VAL A 11 -4.47 -12.61 23.35
C VAL A 11 -5.99 -12.69 23.21
N ALA A 12 -6.57 -11.69 22.57
CA ALA A 12 -7.99 -11.61 22.25
C ALA A 12 -8.17 -11.16 20.80
N ALA A 13 -9.32 -11.46 20.22
CA ALA A 13 -9.68 -10.87 18.94
C ALA A 13 -9.82 -9.34 19.10
N LEU A 14 -9.31 -8.58 18.14
CA LEU A 14 -9.56 -7.15 18.07
C LEU A 14 -10.97 -6.90 17.54
N ASP A 15 -11.64 -5.87 18.06
CA ASP A 15 -12.88 -5.37 17.50
C ASP A 15 -12.68 -4.94 16.04
N ALA A 16 -13.70 -5.13 15.20
CA ALA A 16 -13.61 -4.88 13.76
C ALA A 16 -13.25 -3.44 13.36
N GLY A 17 -13.37 -2.47 14.29
CA GLY A 17 -13.01 -1.07 14.07
C GLY A 17 -11.61 -0.69 14.58
N ILE A 18 -10.86 -1.62 15.17
CA ILE A 18 -9.53 -1.34 15.75
C ILE A 18 -8.46 -2.04 14.93
N GLU A 19 -7.60 -1.23 14.30
CA GLU A 19 -6.42 -1.71 13.59
C GLU A 19 -5.22 -1.77 14.55
N THR A 20 -4.45 -2.85 14.48
CA THR A 20 -3.09 -2.83 15.00
C THR A 20 -2.20 -1.93 14.13
N PRO A 21 -1.08 -1.39 14.66
CA PRO A 21 -0.17 -0.59 13.85
C PRO A 21 0.28 -1.29 12.57
N ARG A 22 0.52 -2.61 12.64
CA ARG A 22 0.86 -3.42 11.46
C ARG A 22 -0.26 -3.45 10.41
N GLN A 23 -1.51 -3.66 10.83
CA GLN A 23 -2.65 -3.67 9.90
C GLN A 23 -2.86 -2.31 9.25
N GLN A 24 -2.72 -1.24 10.04
CA GLN A 24 -2.81 0.12 9.52
C GLN A 24 -1.73 0.39 8.47
N GLU A 25 -0.48 -0.03 8.74
CA GLU A 25 0.61 0.07 7.76
C GLU A 25 0.29 -0.72 6.49
N GLU A 26 -0.16 -1.97 6.62
CA GLU A 26 -0.53 -2.81 5.47
C GLU A 26 -1.63 -2.16 4.62
N ARG A 27 -2.66 -1.58 5.25
CA ARG A 27 -3.72 -0.85 4.55
C ARG A 27 -3.18 0.37 3.81
N LEU A 28 -2.37 1.20 4.48
CA LEU A 28 -1.77 2.39 3.85
C LEU A 28 -0.87 2.03 2.66
N GLN A 29 -0.14 0.91 2.76
CA GLN A 29 0.68 0.42 1.65
C GLN A 29 -0.16 -0.02 0.46
N GLN A 30 -1.28 -0.71 0.72
CA GLN A 30 -2.23 -1.12 -0.33
C GLN A 30 -2.88 0.08 -1.00
N GLU A 31 -3.31 1.08 -0.23
CA GLU A 31 -3.88 2.34 -0.75
C GLU A 31 -2.90 3.05 -1.68
N ARG A 32 -1.64 3.20 -1.26
CA ARG A 32 -0.58 3.80 -2.09
C ARG A 32 -0.28 2.99 -3.34
N HIS A 33 -0.29 1.66 -3.25
CA HIS A 33 -0.09 0.80 -4.41
C HIS A 33 -1.22 0.97 -5.42
N ALA A 34 -2.48 0.99 -4.97
CA ALA A 34 -3.63 1.19 -5.84
C ALA A 34 -3.58 2.56 -6.55
N GLU A 35 -3.22 3.63 -5.82
CA GLU A 35 -3.01 4.95 -6.40
C GLU A 35 -1.91 4.94 -7.48
N ALA A 36 -0.77 4.30 -7.20
CA ALA A 36 0.31 4.19 -8.18
C ALA A 36 -0.12 3.42 -9.44
N VAL A 37 -0.89 2.34 -9.29
CA VAL A 37 -1.42 1.56 -10.41
C VAL A 37 -2.37 2.43 -11.26
N ASP A 38 -3.30 3.15 -10.64
CA ASP A 38 -4.24 4.03 -11.35
C ASP A 38 -3.51 5.15 -12.14
N LEU A 39 -2.47 5.74 -11.56
CA LEU A 39 -1.64 6.73 -12.25
C LEU A 39 -0.95 6.15 -13.49
N LEU A 40 -0.41 4.92 -13.39
CA LEU A 40 0.22 4.23 -14.51
C LEU A 40 -0.78 3.87 -15.61
N TYR A 41 -2.01 3.49 -15.26
CA TYR A 41 -3.07 3.24 -16.25
C TYR A 41 -3.47 4.49 -17.04
N ARG A 42 -3.37 5.67 -16.44
CA ARG A 42 -3.69 6.94 -17.10
C ARG A 42 -2.48 7.59 -17.78
N ASP A 43 -1.30 6.96 -17.71
CA ASP A 43 -0.08 7.50 -18.32
C ASP A 43 -0.11 7.37 -19.85
N PRO A 44 0.01 8.48 -20.61
CA PRO A 44 -0.04 8.46 -22.07
C PRO A 44 1.06 7.62 -22.73
N ASN A 45 2.21 7.43 -22.08
CA ASN A 45 3.30 6.60 -22.58
C ASN A 45 2.98 5.12 -22.40
N ILE A 46 2.36 4.74 -21.28
CA ILE A 46 1.88 3.37 -21.08
C ILE A 46 0.82 3.01 -22.12
N GLU A 47 -0.14 3.89 -22.38
CA GLU A 47 -1.14 3.66 -23.44
C GLU A 47 -0.49 3.51 -24.83
N LYS A 48 0.52 4.34 -25.16
CA LYS A 48 1.30 4.16 -26.40
C LYS A 48 2.01 2.81 -26.44
N LEU A 49 2.59 2.34 -25.34
CA LEU A 49 3.26 1.03 -25.28
C LEU A 49 2.28 -0.12 -25.49
N ARG A 50 1.08 -0.03 -24.90
CA ARG A 50 0.01 -1.01 -25.10
C ARG A 50 -0.43 -1.05 -26.56
N HIS A 51 -0.65 0.11 -27.18
CA HIS A 51 -1.11 0.19 -28.57
C HIS A 51 -0.02 -0.16 -29.60
N ALA A 52 1.21 0.30 -29.41
CA ALA A 52 2.28 0.11 -30.38
C ALA A 52 2.93 -1.29 -30.30
N PHE A 53 2.94 -1.91 -29.11
CA PHE A 53 3.68 -3.15 -28.87
C PHE A 53 2.83 -4.28 -28.26
N GLY A 54 1.52 -4.06 -28.04
CA GLY A 54 0.68 -5.05 -27.34
C GLY A 54 1.10 -5.28 -25.89
N ALA A 55 1.80 -4.31 -25.28
CA ALA A 55 2.31 -4.43 -23.92
C ALA A 55 1.15 -4.55 -22.90
N THR A 56 1.41 -5.20 -21.76
CA THR A 56 0.47 -5.31 -20.65
C THR A 56 1.15 -4.86 -19.37
N LEU A 57 0.48 -3.99 -18.60
CA LEU A 57 0.93 -3.60 -17.27
C LEU A 57 0.64 -4.75 -16.29
N ILE A 58 1.67 -5.22 -15.58
CA ILE A 58 1.52 -6.23 -14.54
C ILE A 58 1.49 -5.51 -13.19
N GLU A 59 0.28 -5.24 -12.70
CA GLU A 59 0.01 -4.45 -11.48
C GLU A 59 0.82 -4.95 -10.28
N SER A 60 0.91 -6.27 -10.09
CA SER A 60 1.63 -6.90 -8.98
C SER A 60 3.13 -6.60 -8.94
N THR A 61 3.69 -6.07 -10.03
CA THR A 61 5.11 -5.70 -10.13
C THR A 61 5.37 -4.21 -9.91
N VAL A 62 4.32 -3.40 -9.71
CA VAL A 62 4.44 -1.96 -9.47
C VAL A 62 5.05 -1.73 -8.09
N LYS A 63 6.27 -1.18 -8.10
CA LYS A 63 7.02 -0.81 -6.89
C LYS A 63 7.11 0.70 -6.79
N PRO A 64 7.03 1.28 -5.58
CA PRO A 64 7.30 2.69 -5.40
C PRO A 64 8.73 3.00 -5.87
N ALA A 65 8.89 4.09 -6.63
CA ALA A 65 10.21 4.57 -6.99
C ALA A 65 10.92 5.03 -5.71
N SER A 66 12.05 4.40 -5.38
CA SER A 66 12.93 4.90 -4.34
C SER A 66 13.48 6.25 -4.80
N HIS A 67 12.96 7.35 -4.27
CA HIS A 67 13.62 8.65 -4.39
C HIS A 67 14.84 8.62 -3.44
N SER A 68 16.02 8.56 -4.03
CA SER A 68 17.33 8.72 -3.38
C SER A 68 17.72 10.19 -3.32
#